data_AF-R5VCG7-F1
#
_entry.id   AF-R5VCG7-F1
#
_cell.length_a   1.000
_cell.length_b   1.000
_cell.length_c   1.000
_cell.angle_alpha   90.00
_cell.angle_beta   90.00
_cell.angle_gamma   90.00
#
_symmetry.space_group_name_H-M   'P 1'
#
loop_
_entity.id
_entity.type
_entity.pdbx_description
1 polymer ?
#
loop_
_entity_poly.entity_id
_entity_poly.type
_entity_poly.pdbx_seq_one_letter_code
_entity_poly.pdbx_strand_id
1 'polypeptide(L)'
;MVAYHQDGIQAAIGPCVRICHNQCILSPERSVANYGKDKVTTEELFGKVDDWMRNFERDMDADRSRIQRLKEKVLTPGELYMIIGMLTALRVSHDSADKRLASQVDTYPLNQGQISVFTEELLKLSLEQPLITAWDVYNVATEIYKPGKTDFPAMIPQNGAMADFLLSYNQN
;
A
#
# COMPACT_ATOMS: atom_id res chain seq x y z
N MET A 1 -11.28 -6.31 0.92
CA MET A 1 -11.21 -6.00 2.35
C MET A 1 -12.37 -5.07 2.61
N VAL A 2 -13.18 -5.39 3.60
CA VAL A 2 -14.22 -4.48 4.07
C VAL A 2 -13.92 -4.22 5.53
N ALA A 3 -13.85 -2.96 5.91
CA ALA A 3 -13.67 -2.55 7.29
C ALA A 3 -14.68 -1.45 7.60
N TYR A 4 -15.15 -1.42 8.84
CA TYR A 4 -16.03 -0.37 9.34
C TYR A 4 -15.50 0.14 10.67
N HIS A 5 -15.79 1.40 10.95
CA HIS A 5 -15.58 2.01 12.26
C HIS A 5 -16.72 2.98 12.54
N GLN A 6 -16.63 3.71 13.66
CA GLN A 6 -17.67 4.62 14.11
C GLN A 6 -18.10 5.67 13.07
N ASP A 7 -17.23 6.06 12.13
CA ASP A 7 -17.53 7.11 11.14
C ASP A 7 -18.02 6.56 9.80
N GLY A 8 -17.89 5.24 9.54
CA GLY A 8 -18.37 4.65 8.29
C GLY A 8 -17.73 3.32 7.89
N ILE A 9 -17.83 3.02 6.59
CA ILE A 9 -17.37 1.81 5.92
C ILE A 9 -16.33 2.19 4.87
N GLN A 10 -15.29 1.36 4.75
CA GLN A 10 -14.33 1.36 3.66
C GLN A 10 -14.25 -0.04 3.04
N ALA A 11 -14.04 -0.06 1.73
CA ALA A 11 -13.87 -1.28 0.96
C ALA A 11 -12.71 -1.12 -0.02
N ALA A 12 -11.97 -2.19 -0.25
CA ALA A 12 -10.99 -2.29 -1.31
C ALA A 12 -10.97 -3.71 -1.88
N ILE A 13 -10.60 -3.84 -3.15
CA ILE A 13 -10.51 -5.15 -3.81
C ILE A 13 -9.14 -5.32 -4.47
N GLY A 14 -8.61 -6.53 -4.36
CA GLY A 14 -7.38 -6.94 -5.02
C GLY A 14 -7.07 -8.39 -4.72
N PRO A 15 -6.04 -8.96 -5.37
CA PRO A 15 -5.76 -10.38 -5.33
C PRO A 15 -5.33 -10.83 -3.93
N CYS A 16 -5.79 -12.01 -3.51
CA CYS A 16 -5.16 -12.71 -2.40
C CYS A 16 -3.96 -13.49 -2.97
N VAL A 17 -2.76 -13.18 -2.50
CA VAL A 17 -1.52 -13.80 -2.99
C VAL A 17 -0.93 -14.66 -1.87
N ARG A 18 -0.49 -15.89 -2.17
CA ARG A 18 -0.05 -16.87 -1.14
C ARG A 18 0.91 -16.34 -0.07
N ILE A 19 1.80 -15.42 -0.44
CA ILE A 19 2.84 -14.87 0.47
C ILE A 19 2.20 -13.93 1.50
N CYS A 20 1.21 -13.16 1.07
CA CYS A 20 0.50 -12.20 1.88
C CYS A 20 -0.92 -12.74 2.08
N HIS A 21 -1.16 -13.35 3.25
CA HIS A 21 -2.54 -13.69 3.64
C HIS A 21 -3.41 -12.43 3.87
N ASN A 22 -2.86 -11.23 3.61
CA ASN A 22 -3.59 -9.97 3.59
C ASN A 22 -4.01 -9.64 2.16
N GLN A 23 -5.03 -8.81 2.06
CA GLN A 23 -5.50 -8.36 0.77
C GLN A 23 -4.45 -7.45 0.12
N CYS A 24 -3.88 -7.90 -0.99
CA CYS A 24 -2.99 -7.10 -1.83
C CYS A 24 -3.82 -6.00 -2.49
N ILE A 25 -3.47 -4.73 -2.28
CA ILE A 25 -4.19 -3.57 -2.87
C ILE A 25 -3.20 -2.84 -3.78
N LEU A 26 -2.95 -3.42 -4.96
CA LEU A 26 -2.04 -2.85 -5.98
C LEU A 26 -2.70 -1.80 -6.87
N SER A 27 -3.98 -1.58 -6.68
CA SER A 27 -4.80 -0.61 -7.40
C SER A 27 -5.49 0.27 -6.38
N PRO A 28 -4.84 1.37 -5.93
CA PRO A 28 -5.44 2.27 -4.94
C PRO A 28 -6.75 2.88 -5.43
N GLU A 29 -6.94 3.00 -6.74
CA GLU A 29 -8.19 3.38 -7.39
C GLU A 29 -9.35 2.41 -7.11
N ARG A 30 -9.04 1.17 -6.73
CA ARG A 30 -9.98 0.14 -6.30
C ARG A 30 -10.11 0.07 -4.78
N SER A 31 -10.19 1.25 -4.19
CA SER A 31 -10.58 1.49 -2.81
C SER A 31 -11.66 2.59 -2.73
N VAL A 32 -12.49 2.54 -1.70
CA VAL A 32 -13.59 3.48 -1.48
C VAL A 32 -13.90 3.57 0.02
N ALA A 33 -14.28 4.75 0.49
CA ALA A 33 -14.83 4.96 1.82
C ALA A 33 -16.03 5.91 1.77
N ASN A 34 -16.99 5.73 2.68
CA ASN A 34 -18.09 6.69 2.86
C ASN A 34 -17.84 7.68 4.02
N TYR A 35 -16.59 7.78 4.46
CA TYR A 35 -16.09 8.72 5.47
C TYR A 35 -14.71 9.27 5.05
N GLY A 36 -14.23 10.31 5.74
CA GLY A 36 -12.95 10.96 5.43
C GLY A 36 -13.05 12.05 4.35
N LYS A 37 -11.89 12.41 3.79
CA LYS A 37 -11.70 13.58 2.90
C LYS A 37 -12.38 13.40 1.53
N ASP A 38 -12.32 12.20 0.97
CA ASP A 38 -12.87 11.86 -0.36
C ASP A 38 -14.04 10.87 -0.27
N LYS A 39 -14.87 11.07 0.75
CA LYS A 39 -16.00 10.18 1.01
C LYS A 39 -17.04 10.20 -0.10
N VAL A 40 -17.63 9.04 -0.35
CA VAL A 40 -18.82 8.90 -1.18
C VAL A 40 -20.05 8.61 -0.32
N THR A 41 -21.24 8.71 -0.90
CA THR A 41 -22.46 8.19 -0.26
C THR A 41 -22.40 6.66 -0.19
N THR A 42 -23.20 6.07 0.70
CA THR A 42 -23.29 4.61 0.80
C THR A 42 -23.79 3.97 -0.52
N GLU A 43 -24.67 4.65 -1.25
CA GLU A 43 -25.17 4.19 -2.56
C GLU A 43 -24.06 4.18 -3.61
N GLU A 44 -23.27 5.24 -3.69
CA GLU A 44 -22.10 5.31 -4.57
C GLU A 44 -21.02 4.29 -4.20
N LEU A 45 -20.86 3.98 -2.91
CA LEU A 45 -19.97 2.92 -2.45
C LEU A 45 -20.39 1.56 -3.05
N PHE A 46 -21.67 1.22 -2.98
CA PHE A 46 -22.18 -0.01 -3.58
C PHE A 46 -22.04 0.00 -5.11
N GLY A 47 -22.28 1.14 -5.77
CA GLY A 47 -22.06 1.31 -7.20
C GLY A 47 -20.61 1.01 -7.61
N LYS A 48 -19.64 1.56 -6.87
CA LYS A 48 -18.21 1.27 -7.10
C LYS A 48 -17.87 -0.21 -6.92
N VAL A 49 -18.44 -0.87 -5.91
CA VAL A 49 -18.23 -2.32 -5.70
C VAL A 49 -18.83 -3.12 -6.87
N ASP A 50 -20.03 -2.79 -7.33
CA ASP A 50 -20.65 -3.44 -8.49
C ASP A 50 -19.79 -3.27 -9.76
N ASP A 51 -19.27 -2.06 -9.99
CA ASP A 51 -18.36 -1.78 -11.10
C ASP A 51 -17.09 -2.63 -11.05
N TRP A 52 -16.48 -2.80 -9.87
CA TRP A 52 -15.31 -3.69 -9.72
C TRP A 52 -15.66 -5.14 -10.03
N MET A 53 -16.82 -5.62 -9.60
CA MET A 53 -17.27 -6.99 -9.87
C MET A 53 -17.55 -7.22 -11.36
N ARG A 54 -18.13 -6.23 -12.06
CA ARG A 54 -18.35 -6.28 -13.52
C ARG A 54 -17.06 -6.35 -14.31
N ASN A 55 -15.99 -5.71 -13.82
CA ASN A 55 -14.70 -5.62 -14.50
C ASN A 55 -13.66 -6.62 -13.94
N PHE A 56 -14.08 -7.58 -13.12
CA PHE A 56 -13.20 -8.43 -12.33
C PHE A 56 -12.06 -9.09 -13.13
N GLU A 57 -12.36 -9.68 -14.29
CA GLU A 57 -11.34 -10.38 -15.09
C GLU A 57 -10.25 -9.44 -15.58
N ARG A 58 -10.65 -8.30 -16.18
CA ARG A 58 -9.72 -7.26 -16.66
C ARG A 58 -8.84 -6.74 -15.52
N ASP A 59 -9.47 -6.48 -14.38
CA ASP A 59 -8.81 -5.88 -13.22
C ASP A 59 -7.84 -6.89 -12.56
N MET A 60 -8.19 -8.17 -12.54
CA MET A 60 -7.33 -9.26 -12.09
C MET A 60 -6.11 -9.44 -12.99
N ASP A 61 -6.28 -9.35 -14.31
CA ASP A 61 -5.15 -9.45 -15.25
C ASP A 61 -4.20 -8.25 -15.10
N ALA A 62 -4.73 -7.04 -14.92
CA ALA A 62 -3.92 -5.86 -14.62
C ALA A 62 -3.10 -6.03 -13.33
N ASP A 63 -3.69 -6.57 -12.27
CA ASP A 63 -2.96 -6.84 -11.03
C ASP A 63 -1.91 -7.93 -11.20
N ARG A 64 -2.18 -9.00 -11.96
CA ARG A 64 -1.17 -10.02 -12.29
C ARG A 64 0.01 -9.40 -13.01
N SER A 65 -0.22 -8.51 -13.98
CA SER A 65 0.86 -7.79 -14.68
C SER A 65 1.64 -6.86 -13.75
N ARG A 66 0.97 -6.18 -12.80
CA ARG A 66 1.67 -5.39 -11.76
C ARG A 66 2.55 -6.26 -10.88
N ILE A 67 2.01 -7.38 -10.36
CA ILE A 67 2.76 -8.35 -9.54
C ILE A 67 3.98 -8.88 -10.30
N GLN A 68 3.81 -9.24 -11.56
CA GLN A 68 4.90 -9.77 -12.37
C GLN A 68 6.04 -8.75 -12.52
N ARG A 69 5.72 -7.48 -12.80
CA ARG A 69 6.72 -6.40 -12.85
C ARG A 69 7.45 -6.22 -11.52
N LEU A 70 6.74 -6.30 -10.40
CA LEU A 70 7.36 -6.20 -9.06
C LEU A 70 8.32 -7.37 -8.80
N LYS A 71 8.00 -8.58 -9.26
CA LYS A 71 8.85 -9.77 -9.12
C LYS A 71 10.09 -9.73 -10.01
N GLU A 72 9.97 -9.12 -11.19
CA GLU A 72 11.08 -9.00 -12.16
C GLU A 72 12.10 -7.92 -11.76
N LYS A 73 11.67 -6.88 -11.05
CA LYS A 73 12.59 -5.85 -10.53
C LYS A 73 13.35 -6.37 -9.31
N VAL A 74 14.59 -6.80 -9.54
CA VAL A 74 15.58 -7.01 -8.47
C VAL A 74 16.12 -5.65 -8.02
N LEU A 75 16.22 -5.45 -6.71
CA LEU A 75 16.71 -4.23 -6.07
C LEU A 75 18.11 -4.46 -5.51
N THR A 76 18.99 -3.50 -5.76
CA THR A 76 20.29 -3.43 -5.12
C THR A 76 20.17 -2.99 -3.65
N PRO A 77 21.19 -3.25 -2.80
CA PRO A 77 21.20 -2.76 -1.43
C PRO A 77 21.04 -1.23 -1.34
N GLY A 78 21.63 -0.48 -2.28
CA GLY A 78 21.49 0.97 -2.35
C GLY A 78 20.05 1.43 -2.64
N GLU A 79 19.36 0.74 -3.56
CA GLU A 79 17.95 0.99 -3.84
C GLU A 79 17.05 0.70 -2.63
N LEU A 80 17.35 -0.36 -1.85
CA LEU A 80 16.62 -0.66 -0.61
C LEU A 80 16.76 0.46 0.43
N TYR A 81 17.99 0.94 0.66
CA TYR A 81 18.21 2.07 1.57
C TYR A 81 17.57 3.37 1.06
N MET A 82 17.58 3.58 -0.26
CA MET A 82 16.89 4.72 -0.86
C MET A 82 15.38 4.64 -0.62
N ILE A 83 14.76 3.47 -0.81
CA ILE A 83 13.34 3.24 -0.50
C ILE A 83 13.04 3.57 0.96
N ILE A 84 13.84 3.08 1.91
CA ILE A 84 13.68 3.38 3.34
C ILE A 84 13.77 4.90 3.61
N GLY A 85 14.76 5.57 3.00
CA GLY A 85 14.92 7.01 3.10
C GLY A 85 13.73 7.79 2.52
N MET A 86 13.21 7.37 1.37
CA MET A 86 12.04 7.98 0.74
C MET A 86 10.78 7.81 1.58
N LEU A 87 10.54 6.62 2.14
CA LEU A 87 9.41 6.37 3.05
C LEU A 87 9.47 7.29 4.28
N THR A 88 10.67 7.48 4.83
CA THR A 88 10.90 8.44 5.93
C THR A 88 10.61 9.87 5.49
N ALA A 89 11.09 10.29 4.31
CA ALA A 89 10.85 11.63 3.78
C ALA A 89 9.37 11.89 3.53
N LEU A 90 8.63 10.93 2.96
CA LEU A 90 7.18 11.04 2.72
C LEU A 90 6.42 11.24 4.03
N ARG A 91 6.70 10.42 5.04
CA ARG A 91 6.08 10.55 6.36
C ARG A 91 6.40 11.89 7.02
N VAL A 92 7.66 12.33 6.98
CA VAL A 92 8.08 13.62 7.56
C VAL A 92 7.44 14.78 6.82
N SER A 93 7.31 14.69 5.50
CA SER A 93 6.64 15.72 4.68
C SER A 93 5.18 15.85 5.09
N HIS A 94 4.45 14.73 5.18
CA HIS A 94 3.04 14.70 5.59
C HIS A 94 2.82 15.31 6.98
N ASP A 95 3.65 14.96 7.96
CA ASP A 95 3.50 15.41 9.35
C ASP A 95 4.14 16.79 9.62
N SER A 96 4.65 17.45 8.59
CA SER A 96 5.35 18.74 8.73
C SER A 96 4.39 19.86 9.16
N ALA A 97 4.85 20.72 10.08
CA ALA A 97 4.16 21.97 10.39
C ALA A 97 4.19 22.97 9.22
N ASP A 98 5.12 22.81 8.26
CA ASP A 98 5.15 23.61 7.04
C ASP A 98 4.11 23.08 6.04
N LYS A 99 3.05 23.87 5.82
CA LYS A 99 1.95 23.52 4.90
C LYS A 99 2.41 23.27 3.46
N ARG A 100 3.55 23.84 3.04
CA ARG A 100 4.11 23.61 1.69
C ARG A 100 4.64 22.19 1.55
N LEU A 101 5.09 21.57 2.64
CA LEU A 101 5.54 20.18 2.69
C LEU A 101 4.36 19.23 2.96
N ALA A 102 3.49 19.56 3.91
CA ALA A 102 2.35 18.73 4.27
C ALA A 102 1.36 18.53 3.10
N SER A 103 1.25 19.52 2.21
CA SER A 103 0.37 19.42 1.02
C SER A 103 0.91 18.53 -0.10
N GLN A 104 2.18 18.09 -0.05
CA GLN A 104 2.79 17.26 -1.11
C GLN A 104 2.43 15.78 -0.97
N VAL A 105 2.06 15.33 0.24
CA VAL A 105 1.82 13.92 0.54
C VAL A 105 0.48 13.84 1.27
N ASP A 106 -0.52 13.28 0.61
CA ASP A 106 -1.86 13.15 1.21
C ASP A 106 -1.95 11.95 2.17
N THR A 107 -1.30 10.85 1.83
CA THR A 107 -1.18 9.67 2.68
C THR A 107 0.23 9.13 2.58
N TYR A 108 0.91 8.96 3.72
CA TYR A 108 2.20 8.27 3.75
C TYR A 108 2.01 6.74 3.77
N PRO A 109 2.92 5.95 3.19
CA PRO A 109 2.80 4.48 3.22
C PRO A 109 2.98 3.89 4.62
N LEU A 110 3.99 4.36 5.36
CA LEU A 110 4.32 3.84 6.69
C LEU A 110 4.55 5.00 7.67
N ASN A 111 4.04 4.88 8.89
CA ASN A 111 4.36 5.78 10.00
C ASN A 111 5.76 5.50 10.57
N GLN A 112 6.23 6.35 11.49
CA GLN A 112 7.59 6.24 12.04
C GLN A 112 7.90 4.87 12.66
N GLY A 113 6.97 4.31 13.45
CA GLY A 113 7.16 3.01 14.09
C GLY A 113 7.15 1.87 13.07
N GLN A 114 6.25 1.95 12.09
CA GLN A 114 6.15 1.00 10.99
C GLN A 114 7.41 1.01 10.09
N ILE A 115 8.02 2.18 9.84
CA ILE A 115 9.28 2.28 9.08
C ILE A 115 10.42 1.53 9.79
N SER A 116 10.52 1.63 11.11
CA SER A 116 11.52 0.90 11.88
C SER A 116 11.33 -0.62 11.75
N VAL A 117 10.09 -1.10 11.91
CA VAL A 117 9.76 -2.54 11.76
C VAL A 117 10.04 -3.00 10.32
N PHE A 118 9.59 -2.24 9.33
CA PHE A 118 9.83 -2.52 7.92
C PHE A 118 11.33 -2.63 7.60
N THR A 119 12.13 -1.71 8.12
CA THR A 119 13.58 -1.71 7.92
C THR A 119 14.21 -2.95 8.55
N GLU A 120 13.82 -3.30 9.78
CA GLU A 120 14.33 -4.50 10.45
C GLU A 120 14.01 -5.78 9.66
N GLU A 121 12.77 -5.93 9.20
CA GLU A 121 12.34 -7.11 8.44
C GLU A 121 13.02 -7.19 7.06
N LEU A 122 13.26 -6.06 6.38
CA LEU A 122 14.06 -6.06 5.15
C LEU A 122 15.52 -6.46 5.39
N LEU A 123 16.12 -5.99 6.49
CA LEU A 123 17.48 -6.37 6.84
C LEU A 123 17.57 -7.87 7.16
N LYS A 124 16.62 -8.42 7.91
CA LYS A 124 16.52 -9.88 8.15
C LYS A 124 16.38 -10.64 6.83
N LEU A 125 15.49 -10.20 5.95
CA LEU A 125 15.31 -10.83 4.63
C LEU A 125 16.61 -10.82 3.82
N SER A 126 17.40 -9.74 3.89
CA SER A 126 18.69 -9.66 3.17
C SER A 126 19.75 -10.63 3.67
N LEU A 127 19.60 -11.15 4.90
CA LEU A 127 20.47 -12.20 5.44
C LEU A 127 20.07 -13.59 4.95
N GLU A 128 18.78 -13.80 4.64
CA GLU A 128 18.21 -15.08 4.24
C GLU A 128 18.20 -15.27 2.72
N GLN A 129 18.02 -14.18 1.95
CA GLN A 129 17.83 -14.20 0.51
C GLN A 129 18.83 -13.27 -0.20
N PRO A 130 19.63 -13.78 -1.17
CA PRO A 130 20.69 -13.00 -1.82
C PRO A 130 20.18 -11.93 -2.79
N LEU A 131 18.93 -12.06 -3.28
CA LEU A 131 18.33 -11.13 -4.23
C LEU A 131 16.96 -10.71 -3.70
N ILE A 132 16.77 -9.43 -3.43
CA ILE A 132 15.48 -8.89 -3.00
C ILE A 132 14.79 -8.25 -4.19
N THR A 133 13.52 -8.58 -4.41
CA THR A 133 12.70 -7.98 -5.46
C THR A 133 11.81 -6.87 -4.90
N ALA A 134 11.30 -5.99 -5.75
CA ALA A 134 10.29 -5.00 -5.35
C ALA A 134 9.01 -5.68 -4.81
N TRP A 135 8.72 -6.90 -5.28
CA TRP A 135 7.63 -7.73 -4.75
C TRP A 135 7.88 -8.14 -3.29
N ASP A 136 9.11 -8.52 -2.94
CA ASP A 136 9.46 -8.86 -1.57
C ASP A 136 9.33 -7.65 -0.65
N VAL A 137 9.78 -6.48 -1.11
CA VAL A 137 9.61 -5.20 -0.39
C VAL A 137 8.13 -4.88 -0.14
N TYR A 138 7.29 -5.05 -1.16
CA TYR A 138 5.85 -4.88 -1.01
C TYR A 138 5.26 -5.84 0.03
N ASN A 139 5.65 -7.13 -0.02
CA ASN A 139 5.15 -8.12 0.95
C ASN A 139 5.52 -7.76 2.38
N VAL A 140 6.77 -7.35 2.64
CA VAL A 140 7.22 -6.91 3.97
C VAL A 140 6.37 -5.75 4.48
N ALA A 141 6.06 -4.75 3.63
CA ALA A 141 5.16 -3.67 4.02
C ALA A 141 3.74 -4.16 4.30
N THR A 142 3.18 -5.03 3.45
CA THR A 142 1.81 -5.53 3.67
C THR A 142 1.64 -6.37 4.92
N GLU A 143 2.70 -7.03 5.41
CA GLU A 143 2.70 -7.76 6.68
C GLU A 143 2.56 -6.85 7.91
N ILE A 144 2.81 -5.55 7.74
CA ILE A 144 2.59 -4.50 8.74
C ILE A 144 1.13 -4.03 8.71
N TYR A 145 0.51 -3.99 7.53
CA TYR A 145 -0.92 -3.66 7.34
C TYR A 145 -1.85 -4.83 7.71
N LYS A 146 -1.65 -5.43 8.89
CA LYS A 146 -2.51 -6.48 9.46
C LYS A 146 -3.38 -5.93 10.59
N PRO A 147 -4.62 -6.42 10.76
CA PRO A 147 -5.40 -6.14 11.97
C PRO A 147 -4.58 -6.48 13.22
N GLY A 148 -4.59 -5.57 14.20
CA GLY A 148 -3.80 -5.69 15.43
C GLY A 148 -2.36 -5.14 15.33
N LYS A 149 -1.87 -4.79 14.12
CA LYS A 149 -0.61 -4.07 13.91
C LYS A 149 -0.81 -2.64 13.39
N THR A 150 -1.85 -2.43 12.58
CA THR A 150 -2.20 -1.13 12.01
C THR A 150 -3.67 -0.82 12.29
N ASP A 151 -3.97 0.46 12.58
CA ASP A 151 -5.33 0.92 12.81
C ASP A 151 -6.19 0.73 11.56
N PHE A 152 -7.40 0.17 11.74
CA PHE A 152 -8.30 -0.16 10.61
C PHE A 152 -8.50 0.99 9.62
N PRO A 153 -8.75 2.25 10.04
CA PRO A 153 -8.94 3.36 9.09
C PRO A 153 -7.71 3.67 8.24
N ALA A 154 -6.51 3.35 8.72
CA ALA A 154 -5.25 3.64 8.03
C ALA A 154 -4.80 2.50 7.11
N MET A 155 -5.27 1.26 7.33
CA MET A 155 -4.79 0.08 6.60
C MET A 155 -4.95 0.17 5.07
N ILE A 156 -6.14 0.51 4.58
CA ILE A 156 -6.41 0.57 3.13
C ILE A 156 -5.66 1.76 2.49
N PRO A 157 -5.73 2.99 3.04
CA PRO A 157 -4.98 4.13 2.50
C PRO A 157 -3.46 3.90 2.48
N GLN A 158 -2.87 3.38 3.56
CA GLN A 158 -1.42 3.13 3.65
C GLN A 158 -0.95 2.04 2.68
N ASN A 159 -1.73 0.96 2.55
CA ASN A 159 -1.44 -0.10 1.57
C ASN A 159 -1.49 0.44 0.15
N GLY A 160 -2.51 1.25 -0.17
CA GLY A 160 -2.61 1.92 -1.46
C GLY A 160 -1.42 2.84 -1.75
N ALA A 161 -1.05 3.69 -0.78
CA ALA A 161 0.11 4.57 -0.91
C ALA A 161 1.43 3.80 -1.10
N MET A 162 1.60 2.63 -0.48
CA MET A 162 2.76 1.76 -0.69
C MET A 162 2.79 1.20 -2.12
N ALA A 163 1.64 0.77 -2.63
CA ALA A 163 1.53 0.27 -4.00
C ALA A 163 1.89 1.37 -5.02
N ASP A 164 1.32 2.56 -4.89
CA ASP A 164 1.63 3.69 -5.77
C ASP A 164 3.11 4.08 -5.72
N PHE A 165 3.69 4.11 -4.51
CA PHE A 165 5.11 4.39 -4.32
C PHE A 165 5.99 3.39 -5.09
N LEU A 166 5.80 2.08 -4.91
CA LEU A 166 6.64 1.06 -5.57
C LEU A 166 6.37 0.97 -7.08
N LEU A 167 5.13 1.15 -7.51
CA LEU A 167 4.78 1.13 -8.94
C LEU A 167 5.32 2.35 -9.68
N SER A 168 5.42 3.50 -9.02
CA SER A 168 6.05 4.71 -9.57
C SER A 168 7.58 4.59 -9.55
N TYR A 169 8.13 4.00 -8.50
CA TYR A 169 9.57 3.73 -8.39
C TYR A 169 10.07 2.85 -9.54
N ASN A 170 9.31 1.81 -9.89
CA ASN A 170 9.67 0.85 -10.95
C ASN A 170 9.46 1.36 -12.38
N GLN A 171 8.96 2.58 -12.57
CA GLN A 171 8.91 3.22 -13.89
C GLN A 171 10.18 4.02 -14.20
N ASN A 172 11.04 4.23 -13.21
CA ASN A 172 12.35 4.88 -13.34
C ASN A 172 13.49 3.86 -13.37
#